data_AF-A0A8X6RMJ6-F1
#
_entry.id   AF-A0A8X6RMJ6-F1
#
_cell.length_a   1.000
_cell.length_b   1.000
_cell.length_c   1.000
_cell.angle_alpha   90.00
_cell.angle_beta   90.00
_cell.angle_gamma   90.00
#
_symmetry.space_group_name_H-M   'P 1'
#
loop_
_entity.id
_entity.type
_entity.pdbx_description
1 polymer ?
#
loop_
_entity_poly.entity_id
_entity_poly.type
_entity_poly.pdbx_seq_one_letter_code
_entity_poly.pdbx_strand_id
1 'polypeptide(L)'
;MTSNTVSDGYEVNLRFVYGMRCIGIGKSPAQIFCALMNLPPPPAKFERLYTPIFKALDIISSRSMVNSVNKTVIENEHNKNIAIALDRTWQKRGHTSKNGVVTATSLDNGKVIDFECLSKYCFECKSTNKTCDNCQVNYHVFSAEMESEGALRNFSRSLPNYNVRYVQYLRDGDSKGFLRVQESNVYGDEFPVEKLECIGHVQKRMGARLRALKNNLKSTKLSDNKPISGLGRLTDAEILLLQKYYGLVIRRNVGKSVADMFNSIWAIYFHKLSTDENPQHALCPMEEESWCG
;
A
#
# COMPACT_ATOMS: atom_id res chain seq x y z
N MET A 1 -24.60 33.93 16.94
CA MET A 1 -24.63 32.46 17.14
C MET A 1 -23.35 32.04 17.82
N THR A 2 -23.43 31.50 19.04
CA THR A 2 -22.28 30.89 19.73
C THR A 2 -22.23 29.40 19.41
N SER A 3 -21.05 28.87 19.14
CA SER A 3 -20.86 27.43 18.88
C SER A 3 -21.23 26.61 20.12
N ASN A 4 -21.79 25.41 19.91
CA ASN A 4 -22.07 24.46 20.98
C ASN A 4 -20.78 24.08 21.73
N THR A 5 -20.89 23.80 23.03
CA THR A 5 -19.80 23.28 23.85
C THR A 5 -19.80 21.75 23.79
N VAL A 6 -18.63 21.17 23.55
CA VAL A 6 -18.43 19.70 23.52
C VAL A 6 -17.15 19.38 24.30
N SER A 7 -17.25 18.53 25.33
CA SER A 7 -16.14 18.17 26.21
C SER A 7 -15.46 19.41 26.84
N ASP A 8 -14.22 19.69 26.43
CA ASP A 8 -13.34 20.74 26.97
C ASP A 8 -13.23 21.99 26.07
N GLY A 9 -14.14 22.19 25.11
CA GLY A 9 -14.09 23.34 24.22
C GLY A 9 -15.33 23.57 23.36
N TYR A 10 -15.29 24.65 22.56
CA TYR A 10 -16.30 24.92 21.56
C TYR A 10 -16.15 23.97 20.37
N GLU A 11 -17.26 23.47 19.84
CA GLU A 11 -17.30 22.56 18.70
C GLU A 11 -16.55 23.11 17.49
N VAL A 12 -16.70 24.41 17.22
CA VAL A 12 -15.98 25.10 16.13
C VAL A 12 -14.46 25.00 16.28
N ASN A 13 -13.96 25.06 17.51
CA ASN A 13 -12.52 24.95 17.80
C ASN A 13 -12.02 23.53 17.57
N LEU A 14 -12.78 22.52 18.00
CA LEU A 14 -12.47 21.11 17.74
C LEU A 14 -12.44 20.82 16.24
N ARG A 15 -13.47 21.27 15.50
CA ARG A 15 -13.56 21.12 14.04
C ARG A 15 -12.44 21.85 13.31
N PHE A 16 -12.08 23.05 13.76
CA PHE A 16 -10.96 23.80 13.20
C PHE A 16 -9.65 23.05 13.38
N VAL A 17 -9.33 22.59 14.60
CA VAL A 17 -8.12 21.81 14.86
C VAL A 17 -8.12 20.52 14.05
N TYR A 18 -9.23 19.78 14.04
CA TYR A 18 -9.36 18.56 13.25
C TYR A 18 -9.12 18.82 11.75
N GLY A 19 -9.77 19.84 11.19
CA GLY A 19 -9.60 20.23 9.78
C GLY A 19 -8.15 20.57 9.43
N MET A 20 -7.49 21.38 10.26
CA MET A 20 -6.06 21.70 10.09
C MET A 20 -5.19 20.44 10.14
N ARG A 21 -5.48 19.50 11.04
CA ARG A 21 -4.73 18.24 11.15
C ARG A 21 -4.91 17.34 9.93
N CYS A 22 -6.10 17.26 9.36
CA CYS A 22 -6.37 16.47 8.15
C CYS A 22 -5.53 16.92 6.94
N ILE A 23 -5.17 18.19 6.89
CA ILE A 23 -4.29 18.75 5.84
C ILE A 23 -2.82 18.86 6.27
N GLY A 24 -2.45 18.21 7.37
CA GLY A 24 -1.07 18.17 7.87
C GLY A 24 -0.59 19.47 8.52
N ILE A 25 -1.51 20.38 8.87
CA ILE A 25 -1.20 21.68 9.49
C ILE A 25 -1.27 21.59 11.02
N GLY A 26 -0.22 22.10 11.67
CA GLY A 26 -0.15 22.29 13.12
C GLY A 26 -0.57 23.70 13.55
N LYS A 27 -0.33 24.02 14.82
CA LYS A 27 -0.70 25.31 15.42
C LYS A 27 -0.07 26.52 14.72
N SER A 28 1.23 26.48 14.44
CA SER A 28 1.93 27.66 13.89
C SER A 28 1.42 28.06 12.50
N PRO A 29 1.28 27.15 11.50
CA PRO A 29 0.68 27.56 10.24
C PRO A 29 -0.83 27.85 10.35
N ALA A 30 -1.54 27.24 11.29
CA ALA A 30 -2.94 27.61 11.56
C ALA A 30 -3.09 29.05 12.08
N GLN A 31 -2.13 29.57 12.85
CA GLN A 31 -2.09 30.98 13.27
C GLN A 31 -1.94 31.90 12.06
N ILE A 32 -1.04 31.57 11.13
CA ILE A 32 -0.84 32.33 9.88
C ILE A 32 -2.13 32.31 9.05
N PHE A 33 -2.75 31.13 8.90
CA PHE A 33 -4.03 30.99 8.21
C PHE A 33 -5.10 31.92 8.79
N CYS A 34 -5.30 31.90 10.11
CA CYS A 34 -6.26 32.78 10.76
C CYS A 34 -5.95 34.27 10.50
N ALA A 35 -4.68 34.66 10.61
CA ALA A 35 -4.27 36.05 10.37
C ALA A 35 -4.54 36.51 8.93
N LEU A 36 -4.23 35.68 7.93
CA LEU A 36 -4.46 35.98 6.51
C LEU A 36 -5.95 36.09 6.17
N MET A 37 -6.78 35.26 6.81
CA MET A 37 -8.23 35.25 6.61
C MET A 37 -8.98 36.28 7.47
N ASN A 38 -8.27 37.09 8.26
CA ASN A 38 -8.84 38.01 9.24
C ASN A 38 -9.80 37.32 10.24
N LEU A 39 -9.42 36.11 10.67
CA LEU A 39 -10.12 35.32 11.69
C LEU A 39 -9.49 35.52 13.07
N PRO A 40 -10.24 35.29 14.17
CA PRO A 40 -9.66 35.17 15.49
C PRO A 40 -8.51 34.16 15.53
N PRO A 41 -7.50 34.36 16.40
CA PRO A 41 -6.41 33.41 16.53
C PRO A 41 -6.93 32.03 16.92
N PRO A 42 -6.24 30.96 16.50
CA PRO A 42 -6.63 29.62 16.87
C PRO A 42 -6.59 29.43 18.40
N PRO A 43 -7.30 28.43 18.93
CA PRO A 43 -7.41 28.22 20.38
C PRO A 43 -6.04 28.22 21.08
N ALA A 44 -5.91 28.98 22.16
CA ALA A 44 -4.64 29.08 22.89
C ALA A 44 -4.11 27.70 23.32
N LYS A 45 -5.04 26.82 23.76
CA LYS A 45 -4.80 25.43 24.16
C LYS A 45 -5.00 24.44 23.00
N PHE A 46 -4.51 24.77 21.80
CA PHE A 46 -4.63 23.97 20.57
C PHE A 46 -4.32 22.49 20.77
N GLU A 47 -3.22 22.19 21.47
CA GLU A 47 -2.72 20.83 21.68
C GLU A 47 -3.62 20.00 22.62
N ARG A 48 -4.35 20.65 23.55
CA ARG A 48 -5.30 19.94 24.43
C ARG A 48 -6.47 19.35 23.66
N LEU A 49 -6.79 19.90 22.49
CA LEU A 49 -7.86 19.42 21.63
C LEU A 49 -7.48 18.13 20.89
N TYR A 50 -6.20 17.72 20.88
CA TYR A 50 -5.79 16.46 20.26
C TYR A 50 -6.35 15.24 20.97
N THR A 51 -6.42 15.24 22.30
CA THR A 51 -6.94 14.10 23.07
C THR A 51 -8.40 13.77 22.77
N PRO A 52 -9.36 14.72 22.85
CA PRO A 52 -10.75 14.43 22.51
C PRO A 52 -10.92 14.05 21.03
N ILE A 53 -10.18 14.69 20.11
CA ILE A 53 -10.18 14.32 18.69
C ILE A 53 -9.69 12.88 18.50
N PHE A 54 -8.56 12.52 19.12
CA PHE A 54 -7.99 11.18 19.04
C PHE A 54 -8.95 10.13 19.59
N LYS A 55 -9.53 10.34 20.77
CA LYS A 55 -10.53 9.43 21.35
C LYS A 55 -11.72 9.21 20.42
N ALA A 56 -12.24 10.28 19.81
CA ALA A 56 -13.34 10.17 18.86
C ALA A 56 -12.93 9.38 17.60
N LEU A 57 -11.75 9.67 17.04
CA LEU A 57 -11.21 8.97 15.88
C LEU A 57 -10.97 7.49 16.15
N ASP A 58 -10.44 7.15 17.32
CA ASP A 58 -10.16 5.78 17.73
C ASP A 58 -11.44 4.93 17.83
N ILE A 59 -12.51 5.49 18.41
CA ILE A 59 -13.83 4.85 18.48
C ILE A 59 -14.41 4.65 17.07
N ILE A 60 -14.35 5.70 16.23
CA ILE A 60 -14.93 5.67 14.88
C ILE A 60 -14.16 4.71 13.98
N SER A 61 -12.83 4.73 14.02
CA SER A 61 -11.98 3.86 13.21
C SER A 61 -12.17 2.39 13.61
N SER A 62 -12.17 2.09 14.92
CA SER A 62 -12.41 0.74 15.42
C SER A 62 -13.76 0.19 14.96
N ARG A 63 -14.84 0.97 15.10
CA ARG A 63 -16.17 0.58 14.60
C ARG A 63 -16.19 0.41 13.09
N SER A 64 -15.53 1.30 12.35
CA SER A 64 -15.45 1.25 10.89
C SER A 64 -14.74 -0.01 10.41
N MET A 65 -13.65 -0.40 11.06
CA MET A 65 -12.90 -1.62 10.75
C MET A 65 -13.68 -2.89 11.09
N VAL A 66 -14.31 -2.97 12.26
CA VAL A 66 -15.20 -4.11 12.63
C VAL A 66 -16.31 -4.28 11.59
N ASN A 67 -16.97 -3.18 11.21
CA ASN A 67 -17.99 -3.22 10.16
C ASN A 67 -17.43 -3.67 8.80
N SER A 68 -16.20 -3.27 8.48
CA SER A 68 -15.52 -3.65 7.24
C SER A 68 -15.15 -5.12 7.22
N VAL A 69 -14.65 -5.67 8.34
CA VAL A 69 -14.40 -7.12 8.50
C VAL A 69 -15.70 -7.91 8.36
N ASN A 70 -16.76 -7.52 9.07
CA ASN A 70 -18.05 -8.21 9.00
C ASN A 70 -18.60 -8.21 7.57
N LYS A 71 -18.47 -7.07 6.87
CA LYS A 71 -18.86 -6.96 5.46
C LYS A 71 -18.04 -7.91 4.57
N THR A 72 -16.72 -7.96 4.75
CA THR A 72 -15.86 -8.92 4.04
C THR A 72 -16.32 -10.37 4.26
N VAL A 73 -16.58 -10.77 5.51
CA VAL A 73 -17.02 -12.14 5.83
C VAL A 73 -18.36 -12.48 5.17
N ILE A 74 -19.30 -11.52 5.12
CA ILE A 74 -20.58 -11.72 4.43
C ILE A 74 -20.39 -11.86 2.92
N GLU A 75 -19.57 -11.00 2.31
CA GLU A 75 -19.26 -11.05 0.87
C GLU A 75 -18.51 -12.34 0.49
N ASN A 76 -17.78 -12.95 1.43
CA ASN A 76 -17.07 -14.21 1.27
C ASN A 76 -17.90 -15.43 1.74
N GLU A 77 -19.24 -15.38 1.68
CA GLU A 77 -20.11 -16.52 2.04
C GLU A 77 -19.89 -17.07 3.46
N HIS A 78 -19.69 -16.15 4.42
CA HIS A 78 -19.35 -16.45 5.81
C HIS A 78 -17.98 -17.10 6.04
N ASN A 79 -17.11 -17.13 5.01
CA ASN A 79 -15.73 -17.53 5.17
C ASN A 79 -14.95 -16.49 5.98
N LYS A 80 -14.33 -16.94 7.06
CA LYS A 80 -13.53 -16.13 7.97
C LYS A 80 -12.05 -16.05 7.59
N ASN A 81 -11.66 -16.72 6.51
CA ASN A 81 -10.33 -16.63 5.94
C ASN A 81 -10.32 -15.51 4.90
N ILE A 82 -9.57 -14.44 5.19
CA ILE A 82 -9.57 -13.20 4.41
C ILE A 82 -8.24 -13.03 3.72
N ALA A 83 -8.30 -12.62 2.45
CA ALA A 83 -7.15 -12.14 1.71
C ALA A 83 -6.92 -10.66 1.98
N ILE A 84 -5.67 -10.29 2.30
CA ILE A 84 -5.34 -8.91 2.65
C ILE A 84 -4.16 -8.38 1.83
N ALA A 85 -4.21 -7.09 1.50
CA ALA A 85 -3.05 -6.30 1.13
C ALA A 85 -2.48 -5.64 2.38
N LEU A 86 -1.16 -5.74 2.55
CA LEU A 86 -0.45 -4.95 3.56
C LEU A 86 0.31 -3.81 2.89
N ASP A 87 0.01 -2.60 3.33
CA ASP A 87 0.75 -1.40 2.93
C ASP A 87 1.27 -0.65 4.16
N ARG A 88 2.23 0.24 3.93
CA ARG A 88 2.88 0.98 4.99
C ARG A 88 3.22 2.41 4.60
N THR A 89 3.21 3.26 5.60
CA THR A 89 3.70 4.63 5.46
C THR A 89 4.60 5.01 6.62
N TRP A 90 5.52 5.93 6.34
CA TRP A 90 6.52 6.42 7.29
C TRP A 90 6.41 7.93 7.41
N GLN A 91 6.69 8.46 8.60
CA GLN A 91 6.77 9.91 8.78
C GLN A 91 7.85 10.56 7.90
N LYS A 92 8.95 9.84 7.65
CA LYS A 92 10.05 10.29 6.77
C LYS A 92 10.45 9.15 5.85
N ARG A 93 10.86 9.49 4.63
CA ARG A 93 11.40 8.51 3.68
C ARG A 93 12.73 7.94 4.22
N GLY A 94 12.94 6.64 4.06
CA GLY A 94 14.16 5.93 4.44
C GLY A 94 14.07 5.22 5.80
N HIS A 95 15.16 4.56 6.20
CA HIS A 95 15.23 3.70 7.39
C HIS A 95 15.47 4.46 8.71
N THR A 96 15.21 5.76 8.75
CA THR A 96 15.42 6.63 9.92
C THR A 96 14.11 7.19 10.48
N SER A 97 12.97 6.74 9.95
CA SER A 97 11.66 7.16 10.47
C SER A 97 11.49 6.73 11.92
N LYS A 98 10.91 7.62 12.72
CA LYS A 98 10.58 7.34 14.13
C LYS A 98 9.17 6.80 14.29
N ASN A 99 8.31 7.03 13.29
CA ASN A 99 6.92 6.61 13.30
C ASN A 99 6.61 5.88 11.98
N GLY A 100 5.81 4.83 12.07
CA GLY A 100 5.30 4.09 10.94
C GLY A 100 3.88 3.62 11.17
N VAL A 101 3.16 3.41 10.09
CA VAL A 101 1.83 2.81 10.12
C VAL A 101 1.83 1.66 9.12
N VAL A 102 1.31 0.51 9.54
CA VAL A 102 1.12 -0.68 8.70
C VAL A 102 -0.37 -0.98 8.67
N THR A 103 -0.99 -0.93 7.48
CA THR A 103 -2.43 -1.12 7.29
C THR A 103 -2.71 -2.43 6.59
N ALA A 104 -3.71 -3.18 7.06
CA ALA A 104 -4.28 -4.33 6.39
C ALA A 104 -5.60 -3.93 5.70
N THR A 105 -5.67 -4.20 4.41
CA THR A 105 -6.84 -3.91 3.57
C THR A 105 -7.39 -5.22 3.01
N SER A 106 -8.68 -5.50 3.18
CA SER A 106 -9.32 -6.68 2.56
C SER A 106 -9.28 -6.54 1.04
N LEU A 107 -8.89 -7.61 0.35
CA LEU A 107 -8.91 -7.65 -1.11
C LEU A 107 -10.34 -7.73 -1.67
N ASP A 108 -11.25 -8.31 -0.89
CA ASP A 108 -12.63 -8.56 -1.31
C ASP A 108 -13.44 -7.26 -1.42
N ASN A 109 -13.27 -6.35 -0.45
CA ASN A 109 -14.05 -5.11 -0.40
C ASN A 109 -13.22 -3.82 -0.51
N GLY A 110 -11.90 -3.93 -0.58
CA GLY A 110 -10.98 -2.79 -0.72
C GLY A 110 -10.93 -1.86 0.51
N LYS A 111 -11.45 -2.27 1.67
CA LYS A 111 -11.48 -1.45 2.89
C LYS A 111 -10.37 -1.83 3.84
N VAL A 112 -9.89 -0.84 4.60
CA VAL A 112 -8.98 -1.06 5.72
C VAL A 112 -9.74 -1.81 6.82
N ILE A 113 -9.19 -2.94 7.23
CA ILE A 113 -9.77 -3.81 8.25
C ILE A 113 -8.92 -3.90 9.51
N ASP A 114 -7.65 -3.49 9.44
CA ASP A 114 -6.77 -3.38 10.60
C ASP A 114 -5.62 -2.40 10.33
N PHE A 115 -5.03 -1.81 11.37
CA PHE A 115 -3.82 -1.00 11.24
C PHE A 115 -2.98 -0.99 12.52
N GLU A 116 -1.66 -0.97 12.39
CA GLU A 116 -0.73 -0.83 13.50
C GLU A 116 0.11 0.43 13.36
N CYS A 117 0.04 1.30 14.37
CA CYS A 117 0.91 2.46 14.51
C CYS A 117 2.13 2.08 15.37
N LEU A 118 3.33 2.20 14.81
CA LEU A 118 4.59 1.94 15.52
C LEU A 118 5.35 3.25 15.73
N SER A 119 5.80 3.48 16.95
CA SER A 119 6.54 4.67 17.33
C SER A 119 7.76 4.33 18.19
N LYS A 120 8.89 4.94 17.81
CA LYS A 120 10.15 5.01 18.57
C LYS A 120 10.30 6.33 19.31
N TYR A 121 9.26 7.16 19.31
CA TYR A 121 9.35 8.52 19.80
C TYR A 121 8.18 8.89 20.71
N CYS A 122 8.52 9.35 21.90
CA CYS A 122 7.61 10.07 22.76
C CYS A 122 8.18 11.47 23.01
N PHE A 123 7.38 12.50 22.73
CA PHE A 123 7.78 13.90 22.95
C PHE A 123 8.01 14.17 24.44
N GLU A 124 7.11 13.70 25.31
CA GLU A 124 7.19 13.93 26.75
C GLU A 124 8.40 13.22 27.36
N CYS A 125 8.68 11.98 26.97
CA CYS A 125 9.88 11.26 27.42
C CYS A 125 11.16 12.00 27.01
N LYS A 126 11.20 12.52 25.77
CA LYS A 126 12.36 13.26 25.28
C LYS A 126 12.53 14.60 25.99
N SER A 127 11.44 15.30 26.29
CA SER A 127 11.49 16.61 26.95
C SER A 127 11.91 16.50 28.42
N THR A 128 11.55 15.40 29.09
CA THR A 128 11.82 15.19 30.52
C THR A 128 13.07 14.35 30.79
N ASN A 129 13.68 13.75 29.75
CA ASN A 129 14.74 12.73 29.87
C ASN A 129 14.38 11.57 30.82
N LYS A 130 13.09 11.26 30.96
CA LYS A 130 12.54 10.20 31.81
C LYS A 130 11.41 9.49 31.10
N THR A 131 11.07 8.27 31.51
CA THR A 131 9.85 7.61 31.06
C THR A 131 8.65 8.39 31.60
N CYS A 132 7.66 8.69 30.74
CA CYS A 132 6.40 9.28 31.17
C CYS A 132 5.29 8.24 31.27
N ASP A 133 4.26 8.55 32.07
CA ASP A 133 3.13 7.64 32.32
C ASP A 133 2.38 7.27 31.04
N ASN A 134 2.27 8.21 30.10
CA ASN A 134 1.61 8.02 28.81
C ASN A 134 2.64 7.90 27.67
N CYS A 135 3.66 7.07 27.86
CA CYS A 135 4.69 6.86 26.85
C CYS A 135 4.09 6.37 25.53
N GLN A 136 4.40 7.09 24.45
CA GLN A 136 3.92 6.76 23.09
C GLN A 136 4.89 5.82 22.35
N VAL A 137 5.99 5.40 22.97
CA VAL A 137 6.92 4.45 22.37
C VAL A 137 6.36 3.05 22.56
N ASN A 138 6.10 2.35 21.46
CA ASN A 138 5.63 0.96 21.47
C ASN A 138 6.51 0.05 20.59
N TYR A 139 7.65 0.57 20.13
CA TYR A 139 8.61 -0.13 19.30
C TYR A 139 10.04 0.35 19.62
N HIS A 140 10.95 -0.60 19.82
CA HIS A 140 12.31 -0.32 20.30
C HIS A 140 13.43 -0.77 19.35
N VAL A 141 13.08 -1.45 18.25
CA VAL A 141 14.05 -2.07 17.33
C VAL A 141 14.36 -1.12 16.15
N PHE A 142 14.99 -1.60 15.08
CA PHE A 142 15.35 -0.83 13.90
C PHE A 142 14.13 -0.41 13.09
N SER A 143 14.12 0.83 12.59
CA SER A 143 12.98 1.33 11.80
C SER A 143 12.75 0.55 10.50
N ALA A 144 13.78 -0.16 10.00
CA ALA A 144 13.66 -1.05 8.85
C ALA A 144 12.78 -2.29 9.12
N GLU A 145 12.62 -2.68 10.39
CA GLU A 145 11.84 -3.87 10.81
C GLU A 145 10.45 -3.52 11.33
N MET A 146 10.12 -2.23 11.46
CA MET A 146 8.78 -1.80 11.86
C MET A 146 7.69 -2.39 10.95
N GLU A 147 7.99 -2.53 9.67
CA GLU A 147 7.02 -3.13 8.75
C GLU A 147 6.69 -4.57 9.12
N SER A 148 7.74 -5.39 9.29
CA SER A 148 7.57 -6.81 9.59
C SER A 148 6.92 -7.01 10.96
N GLU A 149 7.23 -6.13 11.92
CA GLU A 149 6.57 -6.11 13.22
C GLU A 149 5.10 -5.71 13.11
N GLY A 150 4.76 -4.66 12.36
CA GLY A 150 3.37 -4.22 12.20
C GLY A 150 2.53 -5.26 11.47
N ALA A 151 3.10 -5.93 10.46
CA ALA A 151 2.46 -7.07 9.81
C ALA A 151 2.19 -8.19 10.81
N LEU A 152 3.18 -8.60 11.60
CA LEU A 152 3.02 -9.64 12.62
C LEU A 152 1.91 -9.27 13.62
N ARG A 153 1.90 -8.04 14.15
CA ARG A 153 0.88 -7.59 15.11
C ARG A 153 -0.53 -7.62 14.53
N ASN A 154 -0.72 -7.18 13.28
CA ASN A 154 -2.01 -7.29 12.59
C ASN A 154 -2.47 -8.76 12.49
N PHE A 155 -1.57 -9.66 12.07
CA PHE A 155 -1.87 -11.09 11.95
C PHE A 155 -2.22 -11.73 13.30
N SER A 156 -1.41 -11.50 14.33
CA SER A 156 -1.60 -12.10 15.66
C SER A 156 -2.91 -11.68 16.33
N ARG A 157 -3.42 -10.48 16.06
CA ARG A 157 -4.65 -9.99 16.69
C ARG A 157 -5.92 -10.19 15.86
N SER A 158 -5.79 -10.63 14.60
CA SER A 158 -6.92 -10.83 13.70
C SER A 158 -8.00 -11.76 14.29
N LEU A 159 -7.56 -12.88 14.85
CA LEU A 159 -8.43 -13.88 15.46
C LEU A 159 -9.06 -13.39 16.77
N PRO A 160 -8.31 -12.94 17.79
CA PRO A 160 -8.92 -12.49 19.05
C PRO A 160 -9.77 -11.22 18.91
N ASN A 161 -9.39 -10.29 18.02
CA ASN A 161 -10.10 -9.00 17.94
C ASN A 161 -11.26 -9.02 16.94
N TYR A 162 -11.15 -9.77 15.85
CA TYR A 162 -12.11 -9.73 14.75
C TYR A 162 -12.70 -11.11 14.40
N ASN A 163 -12.24 -12.19 15.03
CA ASN A 163 -12.71 -13.57 14.78
C ASN A 163 -12.56 -13.98 13.30
N VAL A 164 -11.45 -13.58 12.67
CA VAL A 164 -11.07 -13.91 11.29
C VAL A 164 -9.59 -14.28 11.22
N ARG A 165 -9.18 -14.95 10.15
CA ARG A 165 -7.78 -15.27 9.84
C ARG A 165 -7.38 -14.59 8.56
N TYR A 166 -6.18 -14.01 8.54
CA TYR A 166 -5.58 -13.48 7.31
C TYR A 166 -4.79 -14.58 6.62
N VAL A 167 -5.35 -15.26 5.62
CA VAL A 167 -4.71 -16.45 5.01
C VAL A 167 -3.92 -16.13 3.75
N GLN A 168 -4.20 -15.01 3.10
CA GLN A 168 -3.51 -14.58 1.88
C GLN A 168 -2.89 -13.20 2.09
N TYR A 169 -1.59 -13.11 1.85
CA TYR A 169 -0.75 -11.94 2.05
C TYR A 169 -0.36 -11.38 0.69
N LEU A 170 -1.07 -10.35 0.22
CA LEU A 170 -0.72 -9.63 -1.01
C LEU A 170 0.33 -8.56 -0.72
N ARG A 171 1.49 -8.70 -1.37
CA ARG A 171 2.54 -7.67 -1.34
C ARG A 171 3.45 -7.76 -2.55
N ASP A 172 4.14 -6.66 -2.81
CA ASP A 172 5.21 -6.54 -3.78
C ASP A 172 6.47 -7.35 -3.37
N GLY A 173 6.87 -8.32 -4.20
CA GLY A 173 8.22 -8.90 -4.19
C GLY A 173 8.67 -9.53 -2.87
N ASP A 174 9.98 -9.66 -2.65
CA ASP A 174 10.52 -10.27 -1.44
C ASP A 174 10.17 -9.45 -0.20
N SER A 175 9.35 -10.06 0.66
CA SER A 175 8.72 -9.43 1.80
C SER A 175 9.28 -10.04 3.08
N LYS A 176 10.21 -9.33 3.75
CA LYS A 176 10.65 -9.70 5.10
C LYS A 176 9.48 -9.81 6.09
N GLY A 177 8.41 -9.04 5.85
CA GLY A 177 7.19 -9.14 6.64
C GLY A 177 6.45 -10.46 6.44
N PHE A 178 6.39 -10.98 5.21
CA PHE A 178 5.79 -12.28 4.92
C PHE A 178 6.57 -13.40 5.61
N LEU A 179 7.89 -13.41 5.48
CA LEU A 179 8.75 -14.40 6.14
C LEU A 179 8.52 -14.41 7.66
N ARG A 180 8.52 -13.24 8.30
CA ARG A 180 8.28 -13.12 9.74
C ARG A 180 6.89 -13.64 10.15
N VAL A 181 5.85 -13.36 9.36
CA VAL A 181 4.49 -13.87 9.61
C VAL A 181 4.44 -15.39 9.44
N GLN A 182 5.06 -15.92 8.39
CA GLN A 182 5.12 -17.34 8.12
C GLN A 182 5.85 -18.10 9.23
N GLU A 183 7.04 -17.63 9.62
CA GLU A 183 7.85 -18.20 10.71
C GLU A 183 7.13 -18.17 12.06
N SER A 184 6.33 -17.13 12.31
CA SER A 184 5.56 -17.02 13.56
C SER A 184 4.39 -17.99 13.68
N ASN A 185 3.99 -18.63 12.57
CA ASN A 185 2.92 -19.62 12.50
C ASN A 185 1.63 -19.21 13.26
N VAL A 186 1.18 -17.96 13.07
CA VAL A 186 0.12 -17.33 13.89
C VAL A 186 -1.19 -18.12 13.97
N TYR A 187 -1.50 -18.97 12.98
CA TYR A 187 -2.74 -19.76 12.93
C TYR A 187 -2.48 -21.28 12.99
N GLY A 188 -1.24 -21.71 13.22
CA GLY A 188 -0.83 -23.11 13.19
C GLY A 188 -0.77 -23.70 11.77
N ASP A 189 -0.30 -24.94 11.70
CA ASP A 189 -0.02 -25.64 10.44
C ASP A 189 -1.27 -25.94 9.60
N GLU A 190 -2.46 -25.84 10.20
CA GLU A 190 -3.75 -26.01 9.52
C GLU A 190 -4.08 -24.84 8.60
N PHE A 191 -3.62 -23.63 8.93
CA PHE A 191 -3.93 -22.40 8.17
C PHE A 191 -2.64 -21.64 7.79
N PRO A 192 -1.80 -22.22 6.91
CA PRO A 192 -0.59 -21.56 6.45
C PRO A 192 -0.94 -20.29 5.66
N VAL A 193 -0.14 -19.24 5.86
CA VAL A 193 -0.31 -17.99 5.14
C VAL A 193 0.31 -18.10 3.75
N GLU A 194 -0.50 -17.93 2.72
CA GLU A 194 -0.09 -17.90 1.32
C GLU A 194 0.35 -16.49 0.92
N LYS A 195 1.45 -16.39 0.15
CA LYS A 195 1.90 -15.12 -0.42
C LYS A 195 1.30 -14.92 -1.80
N LEU A 196 0.67 -13.77 -2.02
CA LEU A 196 0.22 -13.31 -3.33
C LEU A 196 1.15 -12.22 -3.87
N GLU A 197 1.38 -12.21 -5.19
CA GLU A 197 2.19 -11.20 -5.87
C GLU A 197 1.31 -10.15 -6.55
N CYS A 198 1.69 -8.87 -6.41
CA CYS A 198 0.99 -7.78 -7.05
C CYS A 198 1.25 -7.76 -8.56
N ILE A 199 0.20 -7.95 -9.37
CA ILE A 199 0.29 -7.86 -10.84
C ILE A 199 0.86 -6.50 -11.27
N GLY A 200 0.44 -5.41 -10.61
CA GLY A 200 0.96 -4.07 -10.88
C GLY A 200 2.47 -3.95 -10.63
N HIS A 201 2.99 -4.66 -9.64
CA HIS A 201 4.43 -4.71 -9.36
C HIS A 201 5.18 -5.52 -10.42
N VAL A 202 4.68 -6.72 -10.76
CA VAL A 202 5.23 -7.57 -11.82
C VAL A 202 5.26 -6.81 -13.16
N GLN A 203 4.20 -6.08 -13.46
CA GLN A 203 4.12 -5.18 -14.60
C GLN A 203 5.23 -4.10 -14.59
N LYS A 204 5.40 -3.38 -13.48
CA LYS A 204 6.46 -2.36 -13.34
C LYS A 204 7.86 -2.95 -13.50
N ARG A 205 8.08 -4.18 -13.01
CA ARG A 205 9.36 -4.90 -13.10
C ARG A 205 9.77 -5.16 -14.55
N MET A 206 8.82 -5.51 -15.42
CA MET A 206 9.08 -5.66 -16.86
C MET A 206 9.65 -4.36 -17.46
N GLY A 207 8.96 -3.24 -17.24
CA GLY A 207 9.42 -1.93 -17.74
C GLY A 207 10.78 -1.52 -17.17
N ALA A 208 11.04 -1.77 -15.89
CA ALA A 208 12.33 -1.49 -15.27
C ALA A 208 13.48 -2.30 -15.91
N ARG A 209 13.26 -3.60 -16.17
CA ARG A 209 14.25 -4.47 -16.83
C ARG A 209 14.55 -4.04 -18.26
N LEU A 210 13.52 -3.68 -19.03
CA LEU A 210 13.71 -3.19 -20.40
C LEU A 210 14.46 -1.85 -20.44
N ARG A 211 14.17 -0.92 -19.53
CA ARG A 211 14.94 0.34 -19.41
C ARG A 211 16.39 0.07 -19.02
N ALA A 212 16.64 -0.86 -18.10
CA ALA A 212 17.99 -1.26 -17.72
C ALA A 212 18.75 -1.86 -18.92
N LEU A 213 18.12 -2.77 -19.67
CA LEU A 213 18.68 -3.34 -20.90
C LEU A 213 19.03 -2.26 -21.93
N LYS A 214 18.09 -1.35 -22.20
CA LYS A 214 18.28 -0.19 -23.09
C LYS A 214 19.49 0.65 -22.69
N ASN A 215 19.63 0.92 -21.38
CA ASN A 215 20.74 1.72 -20.86
C ASN A 215 22.08 0.98 -20.94
N ASN A 216 22.10 -0.31 -20.60
CA ASN A 216 23.31 -1.14 -20.67
C ASN A 216 23.84 -1.27 -22.10
N LEU A 217 22.94 -1.37 -23.08
CA LEU A 217 23.29 -1.51 -24.50
C LEU A 217 23.33 -0.19 -25.26
N LYS A 218 23.24 0.96 -24.58
CA LYS A 218 23.14 2.29 -25.22
C LYS A 218 24.31 2.58 -26.19
N SER A 219 25.52 2.14 -25.83
CA SER A 219 26.74 2.33 -26.63
C SER A 219 27.10 1.10 -27.49
N THR A 220 26.33 0.02 -27.38
CA THR A 220 26.57 -1.21 -28.14
C THR A 220 25.76 -1.17 -29.43
N LYS A 221 26.40 -1.52 -30.55
CA LYS A 221 25.69 -1.71 -31.82
C LYS A 221 25.16 -3.14 -31.88
N LEU A 222 23.91 -3.29 -32.33
CA LEU A 222 23.33 -4.60 -32.59
C LEU A 222 23.90 -5.19 -33.90
N SER A 223 23.47 -6.40 -34.27
CA SER A 223 23.91 -7.09 -35.49
C SER A 223 23.74 -6.27 -36.78
N ASP A 224 22.83 -5.29 -36.77
CA ASP A 224 22.56 -4.37 -37.87
C ASP A 224 23.35 -3.05 -37.79
N ASN A 225 24.40 -2.99 -36.96
CA ASN A 225 25.24 -1.81 -36.71
C ASN A 225 24.49 -0.55 -36.20
N LYS A 226 23.26 -0.71 -35.71
CA LYS A 226 22.43 0.38 -35.17
C LYS A 226 22.28 0.25 -33.64
N PRO A 227 22.01 1.37 -32.93
CA PRO A 227 21.79 1.33 -31.48
C PRO A 227 20.49 0.58 -31.12
N ILE A 228 20.33 0.22 -29.85
CA ILE A 228 19.11 -0.45 -29.34
C ILE A 228 17.88 0.47 -29.30
N SER A 229 18.08 1.78 -29.24
CA SER A 229 17.01 2.79 -29.20
C SER A 229 16.96 3.60 -30.49
N GLY A 230 15.81 4.20 -30.80
CA GLY A 230 15.61 5.04 -31.99
C GLY A 230 14.30 4.70 -32.68
N LEU A 231 14.07 5.29 -33.86
CA LEU A 231 12.89 5.02 -34.67
C LEU A 231 12.79 3.52 -34.99
N GLY A 232 11.62 2.93 -34.72
CA GLY A 232 11.37 1.50 -34.93
C GLY A 232 12.12 0.57 -33.96
N ARG A 233 12.57 1.06 -32.80
CA ARG A 233 13.32 0.28 -31.81
C ARG A 233 12.76 0.41 -30.40
N LEU A 234 13.50 -0.09 -29.41
CA LEU A 234 13.13 -0.07 -28.00
C LEU A 234 13.19 1.36 -27.42
N THR A 235 12.18 2.16 -27.72
CA THR A 235 11.95 3.50 -27.18
C THR A 235 11.25 3.44 -25.82
N ASP A 236 11.20 4.55 -25.09
CA ASP A 236 10.44 4.59 -23.83
C ASP A 236 8.94 4.40 -24.05
N ALA A 237 8.39 4.88 -25.16
CA ALA A 237 7.00 4.63 -25.55
C ALA A 237 6.76 3.14 -25.79
N GLU A 238 7.67 2.46 -26.50
CA GLU A 238 7.57 1.02 -26.75
C GLU A 238 7.67 0.21 -25.45
N ILE A 239 8.58 0.59 -24.54
CA ILE A 239 8.70 -0.04 -23.23
C ILE A 239 7.39 0.12 -22.42
N LEU A 240 6.77 1.30 -22.44
CA LEU A 240 5.51 1.53 -21.76
C LEU A 240 4.38 0.69 -22.36
N LEU A 241 4.37 0.52 -23.68
CA LEU A 241 3.39 -0.30 -24.39
C LEU A 241 3.55 -1.79 -24.03
N LEU A 242 4.78 -2.33 -24.10
CA LEU A 242 5.10 -3.69 -23.65
C LEU A 242 4.73 -3.91 -22.19
N GLN A 243 5.04 -2.96 -21.33
CA GLN A 243 4.65 -2.98 -19.92
C GLN A 243 3.12 -3.04 -19.79
N LYS A 244 2.36 -2.26 -20.55
CA LYS A 244 0.88 -2.28 -20.53
C LYS A 244 0.33 -3.64 -20.96
N TYR A 245 0.80 -4.18 -22.09
CA TYR A 245 0.34 -5.48 -22.58
C TYR A 245 0.68 -6.62 -21.64
N TYR A 246 1.89 -6.62 -21.08
CA TYR A 246 2.32 -7.63 -20.12
C TYR A 246 1.40 -7.69 -18.89
N GLY A 247 1.07 -6.52 -18.32
CA GLY A 247 0.12 -6.45 -17.20
C GLY A 247 -1.31 -6.85 -17.60
N LEU A 248 -1.77 -6.46 -18.79
CA LEU A 248 -3.11 -6.80 -19.29
C LEU A 248 -3.28 -8.31 -19.49
N VAL A 249 -2.28 -8.95 -20.10
CA VAL A 249 -2.29 -10.40 -20.35
C VAL A 249 -2.35 -11.18 -19.04
N ILE A 250 -1.57 -10.79 -18.03
CA ILE A 250 -1.61 -11.45 -16.71
C ILE A 250 -3.02 -11.32 -16.09
N ARG A 251 -3.64 -10.14 -16.14
CA ARG A 251 -5.00 -9.93 -15.62
C ARG A 251 -6.05 -10.77 -16.35
N ARG A 252 -5.95 -10.90 -17.67
CA ARG A 252 -6.86 -11.71 -18.50
C ARG A 252 -6.68 -13.23 -18.30
N ASN A 253 -5.59 -13.64 -17.67
CA ASN A 253 -5.28 -15.04 -17.40
C ASN A 253 -5.40 -15.41 -15.91
N VAL A 254 -5.99 -14.55 -15.06
CA VAL A 254 -6.31 -14.92 -13.68
C VAL A 254 -7.30 -16.09 -13.69
N GLY A 255 -6.99 -17.16 -12.95
CA GLY A 255 -7.80 -18.38 -12.90
C GLY A 255 -7.60 -19.34 -14.09
N LYS A 256 -6.79 -18.99 -15.09
CA LYS A 256 -6.40 -19.90 -16.18
C LYS A 256 -5.14 -20.70 -15.84
N SER A 257 -4.81 -21.67 -16.68
CA SER A 257 -3.61 -22.49 -16.45
C SER A 257 -2.33 -21.66 -16.60
N VAL A 258 -1.24 -22.11 -15.96
CA VAL A 258 0.09 -21.51 -16.12
C VAL A 258 0.54 -21.54 -17.58
N ALA A 259 0.16 -22.59 -18.33
CA ALA A 259 0.45 -22.71 -19.75
C ALA A 259 -0.28 -21.65 -20.58
N ASP A 260 -1.55 -21.37 -20.30
CA ASP A 260 -2.32 -20.33 -21.02
C ASP A 260 -1.73 -18.95 -20.77
N MET A 261 -1.37 -18.67 -19.51
CA MET A 261 -0.73 -17.42 -19.15
C MET A 261 0.63 -17.27 -19.83
N PHE A 262 1.44 -18.34 -19.84
CA PHE A 262 2.72 -18.38 -20.54
C PHE A 262 2.57 -18.09 -22.03
N ASN A 263 1.68 -18.83 -22.70
CA ASN A 263 1.42 -18.66 -24.14
C ASN A 263 0.96 -17.25 -24.46
N SER A 264 0.03 -16.70 -23.67
CA SER A 264 -0.47 -15.33 -23.86
C SER A 264 0.63 -14.28 -23.65
N ILE A 265 1.56 -14.50 -22.71
CA ILE A 265 2.69 -13.60 -22.49
C ILE A 265 3.65 -13.64 -23.68
N TRP A 266 3.97 -14.84 -24.16
CA TRP A 266 4.87 -15.04 -25.30
C TRP A 266 4.28 -14.54 -26.62
N ALA A 267 2.96 -14.56 -26.76
CA ALA A 267 2.27 -13.93 -27.88
C ALA A 267 2.67 -12.46 -28.07
N ILE A 268 2.90 -11.72 -26.97
CA ILE A 268 3.37 -10.32 -27.05
C ILE A 268 4.73 -10.25 -27.75
N TYR A 269 5.65 -11.13 -27.37
CA TYR A 269 7.00 -11.16 -27.92
C TYR A 269 6.98 -11.55 -29.41
N PHE A 270 6.30 -12.64 -29.75
CA PHE A 270 6.21 -13.11 -31.13
C PHE A 270 5.48 -12.13 -32.04
N HIS A 271 4.40 -11.50 -31.57
CA HIS A 271 3.74 -10.45 -32.33
C HIS A 271 4.67 -9.26 -32.61
N LYS A 272 5.53 -8.89 -31.67
CA LYS A 272 6.51 -7.80 -31.86
C LYS A 272 7.69 -8.18 -32.75
N LEU A 273 7.98 -9.47 -32.88
CA LEU A 273 8.95 -10.00 -33.83
C LEU A 273 8.38 -10.22 -35.25
N SER A 274 7.05 -10.30 -35.36
CA SER A 274 6.33 -10.58 -36.59
C SER A 274 6.64 -9.53 -37.66
N THR A 275 6.86 -9.98 -38.90
CA THR A 275 6.91 -9.12 -40.10
C THR A 275 5.99 -9.70 -41.16
N ASP A 276 5.69 -8.92 -42.20
CA ASP A 276 4.84 -9.38 -43.31
C ASP A 276 5.45 -10.62 -44.01
N GLU A 277 6.78 -10.71 -44.08
CA GLU A 277 7.50 -11.84 -44.66
C GLU A 277 7.62 -13.04 -43.71
N ASN A 278 7.48 -12.84 -42.40
CA ASN A 278 7.59 -13.89 -41.39
C ASN A 278 6.56 -13.68 -40.26
N PRO A 279 5.28 -14.03 -40.51
CA PRO A 279 4.21 -13.82 -39.55
C PRO A 279 4.35 -14.77 -38.35
N GLN A 280 4.38 -14.22 -37.14
CA GLN A 280 4.51 -14.97 -35.88
C GLN A 280 3.28 -14.81 -34.98
N HIS A 281 2.10 -15.05 -35.55
CA HIS A 281 0.81 -14.87 -34.88
C HIS A 281 0.22 -16.14 -34.24
N ALA A 282 0.97 -17.25 -34.21
CA ALA A 282 0.47 -18.56 -33.75
C ALA A 282 -0.03 -18.58 -32.29
N LEU A 283 0.44 -17.66 -31.45
CA LEU A 283 -0.01 -17.51 -30.06
C LEU A 283 -0.95 -16.30 -29.85
N CYS A 284 -1.29 -15.52 -30.90
CA CYS A 284 -2.29 -14.46 -30.78
C CYS A 284 -3.66 -15.07 -30.39
N PRO A 285 -4.43 -14.43 -29.50
CA PRO A 285 -5.81 -14.83 -29.26
C PRO A 285 -6.65 -14.70 -30.54
N MET A 286 -7.62 -15.60 -30.73
CA MET A 286 -8.47 -15.60 -31.93
C MET A 286 -9.44 -14.39 -31.97
N GLU A 287 -9.95 -14.13 -33.18
CA GLU A 287 -10.45 -12.87 -33.75
C GLU A 287 -11.33 -11.95 -32.86
N GLU A 288 -12.15 -12.45 -31.92
CA GLU A 288 -12.99 -11.58 -31.07
C GLU A 288 -12.24 -10.92 -29.89
N GLU A 289 -11.12 -11.53 -29.43
CA GLU A 289 -10.25 -10.96 -28.39
C GLU A 289 -8.86 -10.57 -28.92
N SER A 290 -8.67 -10.69 -30.24
CA SER A 290 -7.41 -10.37 -30.90
C SER A 290 -7.11 -8.88 -30.78
N TRP A 291 -5.89 -8.58 -30.35
CA TRP A 291 -5.28 -7.26 -30.44
C TRP A 291 -4.32 -7.17 -31.63
N CYS A 292 -4.20 -8.28 -32.37
CA CYS A 292 -3.52 -8.39 -33.65
C CYS A 292 -4.58 -7.94 -34.67
N GLY A 293 -4.53 -6.65 -35.05
CA GLY A 293 -5.40 -6.05 -36.06
C GLY A 293 -5.00 -6.44 -37.47
#